data_AF-A0A2V7REB0-F1
#
_entry.id   AF-A0A2V7REB0-F1
#
_cell.length_a   1.000
_cell.length_b   1.000
_cell.length_c   1.000
_cell.angle_alpha   90.00
_cell.angle_beta   90.00
_cell.angle_gamma   90.00
#
_symmetry.space_group_name_H-M   'P 1'
#
loop_
_entity.id
_entity.type
_entity.pdbx_description
1 polymer ?
#
loop_
_entity_poly.entity_id
_entity_poly.type
_entity_poly.pdbx_seq_one_letter_code
_entity_poly.pdbx_strand_id
1 'polypeptide(L)'
;VVLGTASHHGRLMLVNRQSAKESTGHGSPLPHLVHGGPGRAGGGEEMGGIRGVLHYMQRTALQGSPTTLTRVLNEYVPGAAQTTDRVHPFRKYFDELEIGETLVTHRRTVTEADIVNFAGISGDFFYAHMDDVAAKESLFERRVAHGYFVLSAAAGLFVDPAPGPVLANYGLENLRFVKPVYIGDTIQARLTCKQKTVKEDREGQIPQGVVAWDVEVRNQADEPVAVYTILTLVQRRA
;
A
#
# COMPACT_ATOMS: atom_id res chain seq x y z
N VAL A 1 -29.42 9.11 -26.58
CA VAL A 1 -29.71 9.53 -25.19
C VAL A 1 -29.28 8.39 -24.27
N VAL A 2 -28.24 8.59 -23.47
CA VAL A 2 -27.68 7.57 -22.54
C VAL A 2 -27.99 7.93 -21.08
N LEU A 3 -28.16 9.21 -20.79
CA LEU A 3 -28.43 9.69 -19.44
C LEU A 3 -29.77 9.13 -18.93
N GLY A 4 -29.76 8.65 -17.69
CA GLY A 4 -30.95 8.08 -17.03
C GLY A 4 -31.22 6.60 -17.33
N THR A 5 -30.46 5.93 -18.22
CA THR A 5 -30.72 4.52 -18.55
C THR A 5 -29.94 3.52 -17.69
N ALA A 6 -28.94 3.97 -16.91
CA ALA A 6 -28.03 3.11 -16.15
C ALA A 6 -28.75 2.15 -15.18
N SER A 7 -29.83 2.59 -14.54
CA SER A 7 -30.61 1.76 -13.60
C SER A 7 -31.33 0.57 -14.27
N HIS A 8 -31.34 0.50 -15.60
CA HIS A 8 -32.03 -0.53 -16.38
C HIS A 8 -31.09 -1.45 -17.17
N HIS A 9 -29.77 -1.20 -17.15
CA HIS A 9 -28.80 -1.92 -17.98
C HIS A 9 -27.58 -2.32 -17.14
N GLY A 10 -27.18 -3.60 -17.15
CA GLY A 10 -25.95 -4.02 -16.47
C GLY A 10 -24.66 -3.72 -17.26
N ARG A 11 -24.78 -3.42 -18.56
CA ARG A 11 -23.66 -2.92 -19.38
C ARG A 11 -24.17 -2.05 -20.52
N LEU A 12 -23.50 -0.91 -20.75
CA LEU A 12 -23.75 -0.02 -21.87
C LEU A 12 -22.46 0.15 -22.68
N MET A 13 -22.57 0.07 -24.01
CA MET A 13 -21.45 0.33 -24.90
C MET A 13 -21.69 1.65 -25.64
N LEU A 14 -20.80 2.62 -25.42
CA LEU A 14 -20.86 3.93 -26.08
C LEU A 14 -19.94 3.93 -27.29
N VAL A 15 -20.52 3.77 -28.48
CA VAL A 15 -19.76 3.64 -29.72
C VAL A 15 -19.58 5.00 -30.40
N ASN A 16 -18.33 5.33 -30.74
CA ASN A 16 -17.99 6.46 -31.59
C ASN A 16 -16.76 6.11 -32.46
N ARG A 17 -16.30 7.05 -33.30
CA ARG A 17 -15.14 6.82 -34.19
C ARG A 17 -13.85 6.47 -33.43
N GLN A 18 -13.69 6.93 -32.20
CA GLN A 18 -12.50 6.66 -31.38
C GLN A 18 -12.57 5.24 -30.79
N SER A 19 -13.71 4.84 -30.23
CA SER A 19 -13.86 3.51 -29.60
C SER A 19 -14.00 2.37 -30.61
N ALA A 20 -14.48 2.63 -31.83
CA ALA A 20 -14.74 1.59 -32.82
C ALA A 20 -13.48 0.88 -33.35
N LYS A 21 -12.30 1.49 -33.27
CA LYS A 21 -11.06 0.96 -33.88
C LYS A 21 -10.58 -0.36 -33.24
N GLU A 22 -10.72 -0.46 -31.93
CA GLU A 22 -10.21 -1.59 -31.12
C GLU A 22 -11.29 -2.21 -30.24
N SER A 23 -12.55 -1.82 -30.46
CA SER A 23 -13.68 -2.32 -29.71
C SER A 23 -13.89 -3.82 -29.97
N THR A 24 -14.09 -4.59 -28.91
CA THR A 24 -14.49 -6.01 -28.99
C THR A 24 -15.94 -6.23 -29.44
N GLY A 25 -16.69 -5.15 -29.64
CA GLY A 25 -18.09 -5.15 -30.07
C GLY A 25 -19.08 -5.35 -28.93
N HIS A 26 -20.38 -5.29 -29.25
CA HIS A 26 -21.44 -5.47 -28.25
C HIS A 26 -21.64 -6.94 -27.85
N GLY A 27 -21.48 -7.88 -28.78
CA GLY A 27 -21.75 -9.31 -28.56
C GLY A 27 -20.69 -10.08 -27.78
N SER A 28 -19.60 -9.43 -27.38
CA SER A 28 -18.47 -10.06 -26.69
C SER A 28 -18.40 -9.57 -25.24
N PRO A 29 -19.09 -10.23 -24.28
CA PRO A 29 -19.00 -9.85 -22.88
C PRO A 29 -17.61 -10.23 -22.34
N LEU A 30 -16.92 -9.26 -21.73
CA LEU A 30 -15.53 -9.45 -21.29
C LEU A 30 -15.48 -10.02 -19.86
N PRO A 31 -14.53 -10.93 -19.54
CA PRO A 31 -14.46 -11.57 -18.22
C PRO A 31 -14.36 -10.61 -17.03
N HIS A 32 -13.76 -9.43 -17.23
CA HIS A 32 -13.57 -8.43 -16.19
C HIS A 32 -14.75 -7.45 -16.06
N LEU A 33 -15.72 -7.48 -16.99
CA LEU A 33 -16.92 -6.65 -16.95
C LEU A 33 -18.08 -7.45 -16.36
N VAL A 34 -18.95 -6.75 -15.62
CA VAL A 34 -20.20 -7.35 -15.13
C VAL A 34 -21.06 -7.71 -16.34
N HIS A 35 -21.61 -8.91 -16.33
CA HIS A 35 -22.60 -9.38 -17.27
C HIS A 35 -23.86 -9.78 -16.53
N GLY A 36 -24.94 -9.05 -16.78
CA GLY A 36 -26.18 -9.20 -16.04
C GLY A 36 -27.03 -7.96 -16.21
N GLY A 37 -28.09 -7.85 -15.42
CA GLY A 37 -28.92 -6.67 -15.43
C GLY A 37 -30.21 -6.85 -14.64
N PRO A 38 -30.84 -5.74 -14.23
CA PRO A 38 -32.05 -5.76 -13.43
C PRO A 38 -33.28 -6.23 -14.23
N GLY A 39 -34.34 -6.61 -13.51
CA GLY A 39 -35.64 -6.91 -14.10
C GLY A 39 -35.62 -8.09 -15.07
N ARG A 40 -36.02 -7.86 -16.34
CA ARG A 40 -36.13 -8.90 -17.36
C ARG A 40 -34.79 -9.55 -17.74
N ALA A 41 -33.67 -8.93 -17.40
CA ALA A 41 -32.34 -9.51 -17.60
C ALA A 41 -31.95 -10.54 -16.53
N GLY A 42 -32.82 -10.79 -15.53
CA GLY A 42 -32.65 -11.86 -14.53
C GLY A 42 -32.28 -11.36 -13.14
N GLY A 43 -31.86 -10.11 -12.98
CA GLY A 43 -31.51 -9.49 -11.69
C GLY A 43 -30.16 -9.91 -11.11
N GLY A 44 -29.58 -11.01 -11.61
CA GLY A 44 -28.26 -11.49 -11.23
C GLY A 44 -27.11 -10.82 -11.98
N GLU A 45 -25.90 -11.12 -11.53
CA GLU A 45 -24.64 -10.72 -12.14
C GLU A 45 -23.75 -11.96 -12.32
N GLU A 46 -23.03 -12.00 -13.43
CA GLU A 46 -21.99 -12.98 -13.75
C GLU A 46 -20.73 -12.23 -14.24
N MET A 47 -19.60 -12.95 -14.32
CA MET A 47 -18.30 -12.38 -14.64
C MET A 47 -17.92 -11.23 -13.68
N GLY A 48 -17.44 -10.08 -14.15
CA GLY A 48 -17.03 -8.98 -13.27
C GLY A 48 -15.72 -9.21 -12.52
N GLY A 49 -14.82 -10.02 -13.09
CA GLY A 49 -13.51 -10.33 -12.48
C GLY A 49 -13.67 -11.00 -11.12
N ILE A 50 -13.06 -10.41 -10.08
CA ILE A 50 -13.13 -10.95 -8.72
C ILE A 50 -14.56 -10.98 -8.15
N ARG A 51 -15.48 -10.10 -8.63
CA ARG A 51 -16.87 -10.07 -8.14
C ARG A 51 -17.60 -11.38 -8.43
N GLY A 52 -17.40 -11.96 -9.61
CA GLY A 52 -17.98 -13.24 -10.00
C GLY A 52 -17.56 -14.39 -9.08
N VAL A 53 -16.31 -14.36 -8.60
CA VAL A 53 -15.80 -15.37 -7.66
C VAL A 53 -16.53 -15.29 -6.31
N LEU A 54 -16.90 -14.09 -5.87
CA LEU A 54 -17.54 -13.87 -4.57
C LEU A 54 -18.94 -14.50 -4.47
N HIS A 55 -19.62 -14.80 -5.59
CA HIS A 55 -20.89 -15.55 -5.58
C HIS A 55 -20.71 -17.01 -5.14
N TYR A 56 -19.52 -17.56 -5.30
CA TYR A 56 -19.17 -18.94 -4.92
C TYR A 56 -18.44 -19.02 -3.57
N MET A 57 -18.29 -17.90 -2.87
CA MET A 57 -17.65 -17.83 -1.56
C MET A 57 -18.68 -17.44 -0.50
N GLN A 58 -18.58 -18.03 0.70
CA GLN A 58 -19.33 -17.55 1.85
C GLN A 58 -18.55 -16.44 2.54
N ARG A 59 -19.09 -15.22 2.53
CA ARG A 59 -18.53 -14.12 3.32
C ARG A 59 -18.93 -14.31 4.78
N THR A 60 -17.94 -14.34 5.66
CA THR A 60 -18.13 -14.47 7.12
C THR A 60 -17.40 -13.34 7.82
N ALA A 61 -18.11 -12.61 8.70
CA ALA A 61 -17.48 -11.61 9.56
C ALA A 61 -16.81 -12.32 10.74
N LEU A 62 -15.48 -12.24 10.82
CA LEU A 62 -14.70 -12.78 11.92
C LEU A 62 -14.44 -11.69 12.96
N GLN A 63 -14.65 -12.02 14.23
CA GLN A 63 -14.32 -11.16 15.37
C GLN A 63 -13.31 -11.88 16.26
N GLY A 64 -12.37 -11.14 16.82
CA GLY A 64 -11.32 -11.68 17.67
C GLY A 64 -10.24 -10.64 17.94
N SER A 65 -9.22 -11.02 18.71
CA SER A 65 -8.05 -10.18 18.89
C SER A 65 -7.28 -10.05 17.56
N PRO A 66 -6.56 -8.93 17.31
CA PRO A 66 -5.73 -8.79 16.12
C PRO A 66 -4.72 -9.94 15.94
N THR A 67 -4.17 -10.47 17.04
CA THR A 67 -3.26 -11.62 17.02
C THR A 67 -3.96 -12.89 16.52
N THR A 68 -5.16 -13.19 17.01
CA THR A 68 -5.94 -14.35 16.55
C THR A 68 -6.33 -14.17 15.08
N LEU A 69 -6.81 -12.99 14.70
CA LEU A 69 -7.17 -12.70 13.32
C LEU A 69 -5.98 -12.80 12.38
N THR A 70 -4.79 -12.37 12.80
CA THR A 70 -3.56 -12.52 12.01
C THR A 70 -3.25 -13.97 11.67
N ARG A 71 -3.42 -14.88 12.64
CA ARG A 71 -3.21 -16.32 12.43
C ARG A 71 -4.27 -16.94 11.53
N VAL A 72 -5.53 -16.53 11.67
CA VAL A 72 -6.65 -17.06 10.87
C VAL A 72 -6.59 -16.56 9.43
N LEU A 73 -6.26 -15.28 9.22
CA LEU A 73 -6.21 -14.66 7.90
C LEU A 73 -4.89 -14.91 7.16
N ASN A 74 -3.85 -15.36 7.88
CA ASN A 74 -2.48 -15.43 7.37
C ASN A 74 -2.04 -14.08 6.76
N GLU A 75 -2.37 -13.00 7.48
CA GLU A 75 -2.05 -11.61 7.15
C GLU A 75 -1.97 -10.80 8.45
N TYR A 76 -0.94 -9.99 8.64
CA TYR A 76 -0.78 -9.15 9.83
C TYR A 76 -1.91 -8.12 9.93
N VAL A 77 -2.59 -8.12 11.07
CA VAL A 77 -3.57 -7.12 11.45
C VAL A 77 -2.91 -6.13 12.41
N PRO A 78 -3.04 -4.80 12.19
CA PRO A 78 -2.50 -3.79 13.10
C PRO A 78 -2.91 -4.04 14.56
N GLY A 79 -1.93 -3.97 15.47
CA GLY A 79 -2.11 -4.26 16.90
C GLY A 79 -1.99 -5.74 17.27
N ALA A 80 -1.68 -6.63 16.32
CA ALA A 80 -1.32 -8.01 16.62
C ALA A 80 0.04 -8.11 17.33
N ALA A 81 0.27 -9.23 18.00
CA ALA A 81 1.57 -9.54 18.57
C ALA A 81 2.65 -9.55 17.49
N GLN A 82 3.74 -8.83 17.75
CA GLN A 82 4.89 -8.72 16.87
C GLN A 82 6.01 -9.64 17.35
N THR A 83 6.73 -10.25 16.42
CA THR A 83 7.98 -10.97 16.71
C THR A 83 9.15 -10.15 16.20
N THR A 84 10.30 -10.25 16.86
CA THR A 84 11.53 -9.58 16.43
C THR A 84 12.64 -10.61 16.34
N ASP A 85 13.53 -10.42 15.38
CA ASP A 85 14.73 -11.24 15.20
C ASP A 85 15.97 -10.34 15.23
N ARG A 86 17.11 -10.92 15.58
CA ARG A 86 18.42 -10.28 15.48
C ARG A 86 18.82 -10.05 14.02
N VAL A 87 18.30 -10.87 13.10
CA VAL A 87 18.54 -10.73 11.66
C VAL A 87 17.54 -9.75 11.07
N HIS A 88 18.05 -8.76 10.32
CA HIS A 88 17.22 -7.80 9.60
C HIS A 88 16.29 -8.52 8.60
N PRO A 89 14.97 -8.26 8.57
CA PRO A 89 14.04 -9.01 7.72
C PRO A 89 14.38 -8.96 6.21
N PHE A 90 14.90 -7.84 5.70
CA PHE A 90 15.36 -7.76 4.30
C PHE A 90 16.59 -8.63 3.95
N ARG A 91 17.25 -9.23 4.94
CA ARG A 91 18.32 -10.23 4.72
C ARG A 91 17.79 -11.66 4.63
N LYS A 92 16.51 -11.87 4.92
CA LYS A 92 15.86 -13.18 4.89
C LYS A 92 15.27 -13.45 3.51
N TYR A 93 15.34 -14.69 3.08
CA TYR A 93 14.62 -15.16 1.91
C TYR A 93 13.12 -15.22 2.19
N PHE A 94 12.33 -15.25 1.12
CA PHE A 94 10.87 -15.30 1.22
C PHE A 94 10.37 -16.39 2.18
N ASP A 95 10.97 -17.58 2.13
CA ASP A 95 10.53 -18.74 2.91
C ASP A 95 10.87 -18.63 4.41
N GLU A 96 11.86 -17.81 4.77
CA GLU A 96 12.32 -17.59 6.15
C GLU A 96 11.54 -16.48 6.87
N LEU A 97 10.81 -15.65 6.12
CA LEU A 97 10.02 -14.56 6.68
C LEU A 97 8.73 -15.06 7.32
N GLU A 98 8.44 -14.59 8.53
CA GLU A 98 7.18 -14.88 9.21
C GLU A 98 6.24 -13.67 9.21
N ILE A 99 4.95 -13.91 9.02
CA ILE A 99 3.94 -12.84 9.14
C ILE A 99 3.88 -12.37 10.59
N GLY A 100 3.96 -11.05 10.79
CA GLY A 100 4.10 -10.42 12.09
C GLY A 100 5.55 -10.22 12.55
N GLU A 101 6.55 -10.67 11.78
CA GLU A 101 7.94 -10.32 12.04
C GLU A 101 8.16 -8.83 11.79
N THR A 102 8.68 -8.13 12.80
CA THR A 102 8.81 -6.69 12.83
C THR A 102 10.26 -6.26 13.04
N LEU A 103 10.73 -5.34 12.21
CA LEU A 103 11.89 -4.52 12.47
C LEU A 103 11.45 -3.20 13.09
N VAL A 104 11.98 -2.88 14.27
CA VAL A 104 11.92 -1.55 14.85
C VAL A 104 13.25 -0.85 14.59
N THR A 105 13.23 0.23 13.81
CA THR A 105 14.47 0.88 13.38
C THR A 105 15.11 1.71 14.49
N HIS A 106 16.32 2.20 14.24
CA HIS A 106 16.85 3.33 15.01
C HIS A 106 16.03 4.60 14.73
N ARG A 107 16.27 5.65 15.52
CA ARG A 107 15.53 6.93 15.48
C ARG A 107 16.28 7.96 14.63
N ARG A 108 15.54 8.88 14.01
CA ARG A 108 16.08 10.06 13.31
C ARG A 108 15.32 11.31 13.73
N THR A 109 16.02 12.30 14.24
CA THR A 109 15.45 13.63 14.48
C THR A 109 15.38 14.41 13.17
N VAL A 110 14.21 14.96 12.88
CA VAL A 110 13.95 15.80 11.72
C VAL A 110 14.31 17.24 12.06
N THR A 111 15.12 17.86 11.22
CA THR A 111 15.63 19.21 11.41
C THR A 111 15.14 20.14 10.30
N GLU A 112 15.32 21.45 10.47
CA GLU A 112 15.06 22.41 9.39
C GLU A 112 15.91 22.12 8.15
N ALA A 113 17.15 21.69 8.34
CA ALA A 113 18.04 21.34 7.24
C ALA A 113 17.50 20.19 6.39
N ASP A 114 16.82 19.22 6.99
CA ASP A 114 16.17 18.14 6.25
C ASP A 114 15.07 18.69 5.33
N ILE A 115 14.25 19.61 5.82
CA ILE A 115 13.14 20.23 5.07
C ILE A 115 13.70 21.05 3.90
N VAL A 116 14.70 21.90 4.17
CA VAL A 116 15.32 22.75 3.14
C VAL A 116 16.00 21.91 2.07
N ASN A 117 16.77 20.88 2.45
CA ASN A 117 17.45 20.02 1.49
C ASN A 117 16.46 19.19 0.68
N PHE A 118 15.40 18.68 1.31
CA PHE A 118 14.38 17.92 0.58
C PHE A 118 13.61 18.80 -0.40
N ALA A 119 13.24 20.03 -0.02
CA ALA A 119 12.65 21.00 -0.95
C ALA A 119 13.59 21.26 -2.14
N GLY A 120 14.90 21.45 -1.88
CA GLY A 120 15.91 21.65 -2.91
C GLY A 120 16.02 20.50 -3.92
N ILE A 121 16.06 19.25 -3.46
CA ILE A 121 16.23 18.08 -4.35
C ILE A 121 14.92 17.65 -5.03
N SER A 122 13.78 17.78 -4.35
CA SER A 122 12.47 17.40 -4.89
C SER A 122 11.84 18.49 -5.76
N GLY A 123 12.23 19.74 -5.56
CA GLY A 123 11.59 20.92 -6.14
C GLY A 123 10.29 21.34 -5.43
N ASP A 124 9.91 20.66 -4.34
CA ASP A 124 8.70 20.99 -3.58
C ASP A 124 8.96 22.11 -2.56
N PHE A 125 8.74 23.35 -3.01
CA PHE A 125 8.81 24.56 -2.18
C PHE A 125 7.44 25.00 -1.65
N PHE A 126 6.53 24.06 -1.39
CA PHE A 126 5.21 24.38 -0.86
C PHE A 126 5.27 25.18 0.45
N TYR A 127 4.38 26.17 0.59
CA TYR A 127 4.45 27.18 1.66
C TYR A 127 4.45 26.58 3.07
N ALA A 128 3.74 25.47 3.29
CA ALA A 128 3.68 24.81 4.60
C ALA A 128 5.03 24.23 5.05
N HIS A 129 5.98 24.08 4.13
CA HIS A 129 7.33 23.59 4.39
C HIS A 129 8.38 24.71 4.38
N MET A 130 8.13 25.82 3.67
CA MET A 130 9.18 26.79 3.32
C MET A 130 8.90 28.23 3.74
N ASP A 131 7.66 28.60 4.06
CA ASP A 131 7.28 29.97 4.41
C ASP A 131 6.75 30.04 5.84
N ASP A 132 7.54 30.64 6.74
CA ASP A 132 7.18 30.83 8.15
C ASP A 132 6.01 31.81 8.36
N VAL A 133 5.78 32.75 7.44
CA VAL A 133 4.67 33.70 7.53
C VAL A 133 3.38 32.99 7.16
N ALA A 134 3.35 32.34 6.00
CA ALA A 134 2.17 31.61 5.54
C ALA A 134 1.84 30.39 6.42
N ALA A 135 2.84 29.68 6.95
CA ALA A 135 2.61 28.51 7.79
C ALA A 135 1.89 28.84 9.11
N LYS A 136 2.09 30.04 9.66
CA LYS A 136 1.39 30.51 10.88
C LYS A 136 -0.10 30.68 10.71
N GLU A 137 -0.55 30.98 9.48
CA GLU A 137 -1.96 31.13 9.14
C GLU A 137 -2.61 29.81 8.70
N SER A 138 -1.79 28.75 8.55
CA SER A 138 -2.25 27.43 8.16
C SER A 138 -2.74 26.60 9.35
N LEU A 139 -3.40 25.46 9.06
CA LEU A 139 -3.79 24.46 10.07
C LEU A 139 -2.61 23.93 10.90
N PHE A 140 -1.37 24.07 10.42
CA PHE A 140 -0.19 23.54 11.09
C PHE A 140 0.49 24.53 12.05
N GLU A 141 0.14 25.82 11.98
CA GLU A 141 0.64 26.95 12.79
C GLU A 141 2.16 27.25 12.70
N ARG A 142 2.94 26.34 12.10
CA ARG A 142 4.38 26.46 11.86
C ARG A 142 4.78 25.50 10.74
N ARG A 143 5.99 25.69 10.18
CA ARG A 143 6.52 24.81 9.12
C ARG A 143 6.60 23.35 9.59
N VAL A 144 6.17 22.47 8.71
CA VAL A 144 6.21 21.01 8.90
C VAL A 144 7.12 20.38 7.86
N ALA A 145 7.63 19.18 8.12
CA ALA A 145 8.38 18.42 7.13
C ALA A 145 7.46 17.90 6.02
N HIS A 146 8.01 17.73 4.81
CA HIS A 146 7.30 17.12 3.69
C HIS A 146 6.87 15.70 4.04
N GLY A 147 5.63 15.33 3.73
CA GLY A 147 5.20 13.94 3.87
C GLY A 147 6.09 12.97 3.08
N TYR A 148 6.49 13.36 1.86
CA TYR A 148 7.42 12.56 1.05
C TYR A 148 8.85 12.51 1.60
N PHE A 149 9.28 13.53 2.35
CA PHE A 149 10.52 13.44 3.12
C PHE A 149 10.39 12.38 4.21
N VAL A 150 9.30 12.38 4.99
CA VAL A 150 9.06 11.39 6.05
C VAL A 150 9.06 9.97 5.47
N LEU A 151 8.39 9.76 4.33
CA LEU A 151 8.41 8.50 3.59
C LEU A 151 9.83 8.09 3.18
N SER A 152 10.59 9.01 2.58
CA SER A 152 11.96 8.77 2.10
C SER A 152 12.92 8.48 3.26
N ALA A 153 12.80 9.24 4.36
CA ALA A 153 13.58 9.06 5.57
C ALA A 153 13.27 7.71 6.23
N ALA A 154 12.01 7.31 6.29
CA ALA A 154 11.61 6.00 6.80
C ALA A 154 12.22 4.87 5.97
N ALA A 155 12.18 4.95 4.63
CA ALA A 155 12.87 3.98 3.77
C ALA A 155 14.38 3.91 4.07
N GLY A 156 15.03 5.06 4.26
CA GLY A 156 16.44 5.09 4.69
C GLY A 156 16.69 4.45 6.08
N LEU A 157 15.67 4.31 6.93
CA LEU A 157 15.79 3.66 8.25
C LEU A 157 15.61 2.14 8.21
N PHE A 158 14.74 1.62 7.34
CA PHE A 158 14.38 0.19 7.33
C PHE A 158 14.92 -0.60 6.14
N VAL A 159 15.47 0.05 5.11
CA VAL A 159 16.07 -0.65 3.96
C VAL A 159 17.50 -1.05 4.32
N ASP A 160 17.83 -2.34 4.19
CA ASP A 160 19.21 -2.80 4.27
C ASP A 160 19.92 -2.48 2.94
N PRO A 161 21.05 -1.74 2.94
CA PRO A 161 21.70 -1.29 1.71
C PRO A 161 22.56 -2.36 1.02
N ALA A 162 22.86 -3.46 1.71
CA ALA A 162 23.66 -4.55 1.15
C ALA A 162 22.84 -5.38 0.15
N PRO A 163 23.47 -5.94 -0.90
CA PRO A 163 22.82 -6.94 -1.75
C PRO A 163 22.25 -8.09 -0.92
N GLY A 164 21.01 -8.48 -1.18
CA GLY A 164 20.30 -9.49 -0.42
C GLY A 164 19.09 -10.05 -1.17
N PRO A 165 18.22 -10.83 -0.48
CA PRO A 165 17.09 -11.49 -1.12
C PRO A 165 15.99 -10.56 -1.64
N VAL A 166 15.93 -9.30 -1.19
CA VAL A 166 14.98 -8.32 -1.71
C VAL A 166 15.45 -7.85 -3.09
N LEU A 167 14.69 -8.21 -4.13
CA LEU A 167 15.01 -7.94 -5.54
C LEU A 167 14.56 -6.55 -5.98
N ALA A 168 13.38 -6.12 -5.52
CA ALA A 168 12.82 -4.82 -5.87
C ALA A 168 11.81 -4.36 -4.84
N ASN A 169 11.84 -3.08 -4.47
CA ASN A 169 10.74 -2.39 -3.79
C ASN A 169 9.99 -1.57 -4.85
N TYR A 170 8.84 -2.08 -5.30
CA TYR A 170 8.19 -1.60 -6.53
C TYR A 170 6.78 -1.03 -6.32
N GLY A 171 6.21 -1.21 -5.14
CA GLY A 171 4.83 -0.81 -4.87
C GLY A 171 4.70 -0.11 -3.53
N LEU A 172 3.78 0.86 -3.51
CA LEU A 172 3.36 1.57 -2.31
C LEU A 172 1.84 1.68 -2.35
N GLU A 173 1.20 1.25 -1.28
CA GLU A 173 -0.24 1.20 -1.14
C GLU A 173 -0.70 1.96 0.11
N ASN A 174 -1.89 2.55 0.02
CA ASN A 174 -2.63 3.10 1.16
C ASN A 174 -1.86 4.11 2.03
N LEU A 175 -0.93 4.89 1.45
CA LEU A 175 -0.20 5.92 2.19
C LEU A 175 -1.14 6.99 2.74
N ARG A 176 -1.04 7.21 4.05
CA ARG A 176 -1.72 8.29 4.77
C ARG A 176 -0.74 8.98 5.71
N PHE A 177 -0.74 10.31 5.65
CA PHE A 177 -0.09 11.15 6.64
C PHE A 177 -1.12 11.50 7.72
N VAL A 178 -0.93 10.96 8.92
CA VAL A 178 -1.91 11.00 10.00
C VAL A 178 -1.69 12.25 10.87
N LYS A 179 -0.43 12.58 11.14
CA LYS A 179 -0.02 13.74 11.92
C LYS A 179 1.16 14.45 11.25
N PRO A 180 1.24 15.78 11.35
CA PRO A 180 2.40 16.51 10.86
C PRO A 180 3.65 16.14 11.67
N VAL A 181 4.81 16.19 11.01
CA VAL A 181 6.13 16.09 11.65
C VAL A 181 6.74 17.47 11.64
N TYR A 182 7.07 17.99 12.81
CA TYR A 182 7.65 19.31 12.98
C TYR A 182 9.18 19.27 13.07
N ILE A 183 9.81 20.42 12.86
CA ILE A 183 11.24 20.58 13.14
C ILE A 183 11.51 20.27 14.61
N GLY A 184 12.47 19.37 14.86
CA GLY A 184 12.82 18.86 16.19
C GLY A 184 12.13 17.55 16.57
N ASP A 185 11.09 17.12 15.84
CA ASP A 185 10.45 15.83 16.09
C ASP A 185 11.39 14.67 15.72
N THR A 186 11.24 13.55 16.42
CA THR A 186 12.05 12.36 16.18
C THR A 186 11.18 11.22 15.68
N ILE A 187 11.50 10.73 14.48
CA ILE A 187 10.77 9.63 13.84
C ILE A 187 11.46 8.29 14.03
N GLN A 188 10.66 7.23 14.11
CA GLN A 188 11.09 5.83 14.14
C GLN A 188 10.14 5.00 13.26
N ALA A 189 10.67 4.10 12.44
CA ALA A 189 9.86 3.23 11.61
C ALA A 189 9.70 1.84 12.25
N ARG A 190 8.52 1.26 12.10
CA ARG A 190 8.23 -0.16 12.34
C ARG A 190 7.85 -0.79 11.02
N LEU A 191 8.64 -1.76 10.58
CA LEU A 191 8.44 -2.49 9.32
C LEU A 191 8.04 -3.92 9.68
N THR A 192 6.78 -4.28 9.41
CA THR A 192 6.23 -5.60 9.77
C THR A 192 5.87 -6.40 8.53
N CYS A 193 6.31 -7.66 8.44
CA CYS A 193 5.92 -8.56 7.36
C CYS A 193 4.41 -8.81 7.43
N LYS A 194 3.68 -8.23 6.49
CA LYS A 194 2.21 -8.20 6.52
C LYS A 194 1.60 -9.38 5.83
N GLN A 195 2.01 -9.64 4.59
CA GLN A 195 1.45 -10.71 3.78
C GLN A 195 2.52 -11.23 2.84
N LYS A 196 2.40 -12.51 2.50
CA LYS A 196 3.30 -13.20 1.59
C LYS A 196 2.49 -13.88 0.49
N THR A 197 2.80 -13.56 -0.76
CA THR A 197 2.15 -14.15 -1.93
C THR A 197 3.22 -14.76 -2.82
N VAL A 198 3.23 -16.09 -2.90
CA VAL A 198 4.14 -16.82 -3.80
C VAL A 198 3.77 -16.52 -5.25
N LYS A 199 4.76 -16.25 -6.09
CA LYS A 199 4.54 -16.17 -7.55
C LYS A 199 4.81 -17.53 -8.17
N GLU A 200 4.08 -17.84 -9.23
CA GLU A 200 4.34 -19.00 -10.07
C GLU A 200 5.76 -18.92 -10.65
N ASP A 201 6.45 -20.06 -10.61
CA ASP A 201 7.79 -20.18 -11.18
C ASP A 201 7.70 -20.14 -12.71
N ARG A 202 8.58 -19.36 -13.33
CA ARG A 202 8.64 -19.16 -14.79
C ARG A 202 10.04 -19.44 -15.26
N GLU A 203 10.16 -20.11 -16.40
CA GLU A 203 11.46 -20.42 -17.00
C GLU A 203 12.28 -19.14 -17.22
N GLY A 204 13.55 -19.16 -16.82
CA GLY A 204 14.45 -18.01 -16.88
C GLY A 204 14.23 -16.94 -15.80
N GLN A 205 13.31 -17.14 -14.85
CA GLN A 205 13.14 -16.25 -13.69
C GLN A 205 13.61 -16.90 -12.39
N ILE A 206 14.22 -16.09 -11.53
CA ILE A 206 14.58 -16.51 -10.17
C ILE A 206 13.27 -16.80 -9.39
N PRO A 207 13.14 -17.94 -8.70
CA PRO A 207 12.01 -18.21 -7.82
C PRO A 207 11.82 -17.06 -6.82
N GLN A 208 10.60 -16.54 -6.74
CA GLN A 208 10.33 -15.31 -6.00
C GLN A 208 8.87 -15.22 -5.53
N GLY A 209 8.62 -14.36 -4.56
CA GLY A 209 7.29 -14.02 -4.08
C GLY A 209 7.17 -12.52 -3.80
N VAL A 210 5.95 -12.04 -3.64
CA VAL A 210 5.67 -10.69 -3.19
C VAL A 210 5.51 -10.72 -1.68
N VAL A 211 6.27 -9.88 -0.97
CA VAL A 211 6.07 -9.61 0.45
C VAL A 211 5.53 -8.19 0.57
N ALA A 212 4.32 -8.10 1.10
CA ALA A 212 3.73 -6.84 1.53
C ALA A 212 4.19 -6.55 2.97
N TRP A 213 4.60 -5.32 3.23
CA TRP A 213 5.04 -4.89 4.55
C TRP A 213 4.17 -3.77 5.07
N ASP A 214 3.69 -3.89 6.29
CA ASP A 214 3.04 -2.81 7.03
C ASP A 214 4.11 -1.89 7.59
N VAL A 215 4.07 -0.62 7.22
CA VAL A 215 5.01 0.40 7.70
C VAL A 215 4.26 1.42 8.54
N GLU A 216 4.68 1.53 9.80
CA GLU A 216 4.22 2.56 10.72
C GLU A 216 5.40 3.46 11.10
N VAL A 217 5.34 4.73 10.73
CA VAL A 217 6.28 5.75 11.19
C VAL A 217 5.66 6.46 12.39
N ARG A 218 6.37 6.47 13.52
CA ARG A 218 5.92 7.04 14.78
C ARG A 218 6.85 8.14 15.25
N ASN A 219 6.32 9.12 16.00
CA ASN A 219 7.10 10.18 16.62
C ASN A 219 7.60 9.80 18.03
N GLN A 220 8.25 10.75 18.73
CA GLN A 220 8.75 10.59 20.09
C GLN A 220 7.68 10.31 21.16
N ALA A 221 6.41 10.63 20.87
CA ALA A 221 5.27 10.35 21.72
C ALA A 221 4.59 9.00 21.39
N ASP A 222 5.24 8.19 20.53
CA ASP A 222 4.72 6.90 20.05
C ASP A 222 3.40 7.07 19.28
N GLU A 223 3.19 8.21 18.62
CA GLU A 223 2.01 8.46 17.80
C GLU A 223 2.32 8.22 16.31
N PRO A 224 1.42 7.57 15.55
CA PRO A 224 1.62 7.37 14.12
C PRO A 224 1.57 8.72 13.38
N VAL A 225 2.62 9.00 12.60
CA VAL A 225 2.69 10.18 11.72
C VAL A 225 2.47 9.82 10.27
N ALA A 226 2.90 8.62 9.85
CA ALA A 226 2.62 8.08 8.53
C ALA A 226 2.39 6.56 8.61
N VAL A 227 1.39 6.07 7.89
CA VAL A 227 1.10 4.64 7.76
C VAL A 227 0.92 4.28 6.28
N TYR A 228 1.51 3.17 5.86
CA TYR A 228 1.45 2.70 4.48
C TYR A 228 1.85 1.23 4.36
N THR A 229 1.58 0.63 3.21
CA THR A 229 2.09 -0.70 2.86
C THR A 229 3.09 -0.58 1.71
N ILE A 230 4.23 -1.25 1.80
CA ILE A 230 5.16 -1.40 0.66
C ILE A 230 5.11 -2.82 0.11
N LEU A 231 5.28 -2.94 -1.21
CA LEU A 231 5.33 -4.22 -1.91
C LEU A 231 6.74 -4.47 -2.41
N THR A 232 7.31 -5.57 -1.94
CA THR A 232 8.66 -6.00 -2.31
C THR A 232 8.61 -7.34 -3.03
N LEU A 233 9.43 -7.48 -4.06
CA LEU A 233 9.71 -8.75 -4.68
C LEU A 233 10.90 -9.37 -3.96
N VAL A 234 10.72 -10.56 -3.39
CA VAL A 234 11.71 -11.22 -2.55
C VAL A 234 12.00 -12.61 -3.12
N GLN A 235 13.28 -12.93 -3.23
CA GLN A 235 13.75 -14.22 -3.70
C GLN A 235 13.34 -15.35 -2.74
N ARG A 236 12.90 -16.46 -3.31
CA ARG A 236 12.65 -17.73 -2.61
C ARG A 236 13.92 -18.58 -2.63
N ARG A 237 14.12 -19.42 -1.61
CA ARG A 237 15.11 -20.49 -1.72
C ARG A 237 14.52 -21.60 -2.59
N ALA A 238 15.33 -22.11 -3.52
CA ALA A 238 15.00 -23.30 -4.30
C ALA A 238 14.89 -24.53 -3.39
#